data_AF-A0A533URK9-F1
#
_entry.id   AF-A0A533URK9-F1
#
_cell.length_a   1.000
_cell.length_b   1.000
_cell.length_c   1.000
_cell.angle_alpha   90.00
_cell.angle_beta   90.00
_cell.angle_gamma   90.00
#
_symmetry.space_group_name_H-M   'P 1'
#
loop_
_entity.id
_entity.type
_entity.pdbx_description
1 polymer ?
#
loop_
_entity_poly.entity_id
_entity_poly.type
_entity_poly.pdbx_seq_one_letter_code
_entity_poly.pdbx_strand_id
1 'polypeptide(L)' 'DPVHEDIFKMSKKDRDARGIKSLPATLGEALDSLESDRKFLNPIFSNDVLDKIIELERKDEREVSIRPHPHEFYLYFDI' A
#
# COMPACT_ATOMS: atom_id res chain seq x y z
N ASP A 1 -10.95 -17.35 -12.17
CA ASP A 1 -10.88 -18.67 -11.50
C ASP A 1 -10.15 -18.56 -10.17
N PRO A 2 -10.58 -19.30 -9.14
CA PRO A 2 -9.88 -19.35 -7.87
C PRO A 2 -8.50 -20.01 -8.01
N VAL A 3 -7.53 -19.53 -7.25
CA VAL A 3 -6.18 -20.11 -7.17
C VAL A 3 -6.14 -21.10 -6.01
N HIS A 4 -5.90 -22.39 -6.29
CA HIS A 4 -5.91 -23.47 -5.30
C HIS A 4 -4.50 -23.86 -4.80
N GLU A 5 -3.49 -23.05 -5.10
CA GLU A 5 -2.09 -23.27 -4.73
C GLU A 5 -1.63 -22.21 -3.72
N ASP A 6 -0.55 -22.50 -3.00
CA ASP A 6 0.07 -21.59 -2.04
C ASP A 6 0.78 -20.43 -2.77
N ILE A 7 0.15 -19.25 -2.77
CA ILE A 7 0.63 -18.05 -3.45
C ILE A 7 2.01 -17.57 -2.97
N PHE A 8 2.42 -17.91 -1.74
CA PHE A 8 3.70 -17.50 -1.19
C PHE A 8 4.87 -18.30 -1.76
N LYS A 9 4.59 -19.51 -2.28
CA LYS A 9 5.59 -20.38 -2.91
C LYS A 9 5.71 -20.19 -4.42
N MET A 10 4.79 -19.43 -5.01
CA MET A 10 4.79 -19.16 -6.45
C MET A 10 5.90 -18.18 -6.83
N SER A 11 6.53 -18.39 -7.99
CA SER A 11 7.43 -17.40 -8.56
C SER A 11 6.65 -16.15 -9.00
N LYS A 12 7.35 -15.01 -9.15
CA LYS A 12 6.73 -13.79 -9.70
C LYS A 12 6.12 -14.04 -11.09
N LYS A 13 6.83 -14.78 -11.95
CA LYS A 13 6.39 -15.14 -13.30
C LYS A 13 5.08 -15.96 -13.30
N ASP A 14 4.94 -16.90 -12.37
CA ASP A 14 3.73 -17.75 -12.29
C ASP A 14 2.52 -16.94 -11.79
N ARG A 15 2.75 -15.99 -10.87
CA ARG A 15 1.70 -15.06 -10.43
C ARG A 15 1.25 -14.13 -11.56
N ASP A 16 2.19 -13.57 -12.31
CA ASP A 16 1.90 -12.71 -13.47
C ASP A 16 1.14 -13.47 -14.56
N ALA A 17 1.54 -14.72 -14.87
CA ALA A 17 0.88 -15.58 -15.85
C ALA A 17 -0.57 -15.92 -15.49
N ARG A 18 -0.91 -15.87 -14.19
CA ARG A 18 -2.27 -16.08 -13.67
C ARG A 18 -3.04 -14.78 -13.43
N GLY A 19 -2.45 -13.62 -13.77
CA GLY A 19 -3.07 -12.32 -13.55
C GLY A 19 -3.20 -11.92 -12.07
N ILE A 20 -2.43 -12.55 -11.18
CA ILE A 20 -2.45 -12.24 -9.76
C ILE A 20 -1.66 -10.94 -9.55
N LYS A 21 -2.37 -9.84 -9.31
CA LYS A 21 -1.75 -8.55 -8.98
C LYS A 21 -1.27 -8.54 -7.53
N SER A 22 -0.22 -7.77 -7.26
CA SER A 22 0.22 -7.49 -5.89
C SER A 22 -0.58 -6.33 -5.30
N LEU A 23 -0.72 -6.35 -3.98
CA LEU A 23 -1.25 -5.21 -3.24
C LEU A 23 -0.23 -4.06 -3.22
N PRO A 24 -0.67 -2.82 -2.99
CA PRO A 24 0.23 -1.71 -2.68
C PRO A 24 1.23 -2.08 -1.58
N ALA A 25 2.50 -1.72 -1.78
CA ALA A 25 3.57 -2.06 -0.86
C ALA A 25 3.65 -1.09 0.34
N THR A 26 3.14 0.13 0.17
CA THR A 26 3.15 1.18 1.20
C THR A 26 1.76 1.78 1.39
N LEU A 27 1.59 2.49 2.51
CA LEU A 27 0.39 3.26 2.77
C LEU A 27 0.18 4.32 1.68
N GLY A 28 1.23 5.02 1.25
CA GLY A 28 1.15 6.03 0.17
C GLY A 28 0.67 5.46 -1.15
N GLU A 29 1.17 4.29 -1.57
CA GLU A 29 0.68 3.63 -2.79
C GLU A 29 -0.80 3.22 -2.67
N ALA A 30 -1.25 2.83 -1.47
CA ALA A 30 -2.65 2.53 -1.22
C ALA A 30 -3.54 3.79 -1.29
N LEU A 31 -3.05 4.92 -0.77
CA LEU A 31 -3.73 6.21 -0.84
C LEU A 31 -3.79 6.75 -2.27
N ASP A 32 -2.71 6.62 -3.05
CA ASP A 32 -2.69 6.96 -4.48
C ASP A 32 -3.71 6.12 -5.26
N SER A 33 -3.78 4.82 -4.96
CA SER A 33 -4.76 3.91 -5.56
C SER A 33 -6.19 4.32 -5.21
N LEU A 34 -6.46 4.67 -3.95
CA LEU A 34 -7.76 5.15 -3.49
C LEU A 34 -8.15 6.46 -4.16
N GLU A 35 -7.25 7.45 -4.23
CA GLU A 35 -7.51 8.72 -4.91
C GLU A 35 -7.85 8.53 -6.39
N SER A 36 -7.19 7.57 -7.06
CA SER A 36 -7.38 7.30 -8.48
C SER A 36 -8.74 6.66 -8.81
N ASP A 37 -9.35 5.91 -7.88
CA ASP A 37 -10.58 5.15 -8.12
C ASP A 37 -11.53 5.08 -6.90
N ARG A 38 -11.89 6.24 -6.33
CA ARG A 38 -12.84 6.30 -5.18
C ARG A 38 -14.31 6.48 -5.53
N LYS A 39 -14.67 6.62 -6.81
CA LYS A 39 -16.05 6.95 -7.22
C LYS A 39 -17.08 5.92 -6.77
N PHE A 40 -16.68 4.66 -6.64
CA PHE A 40 -17.55 3.59 -6.16
C PHE A 40 -17.97 3.75 -4.70
N LEU A 41 -17.26 4.58 -3.92
CA LEU A 41 -17.54 4.86 -2.50
C LEU A 41 -18.54 6.00 -2.30
N ASN A 42 -18.74 6.86 -3.31
CA ASN A 42 -19.60 8.04 -3.22
C ASN A 42 -21.07 7.79 -2.77
N PRO A 43 -21.70 6.63 -3.04
CA PRO A 43 -23.04 6.35 -2.52
C PRO A 43 -23.12 6.16 -0.99
N ILE A 44 -21.98 5.94 -0.33
CA ILE A 44 -21.89 5.59 1.09
C ILE A 44 -21.09 6.66 1.86
N PHE A 45 -20.03 7.19 1.25
CA PHE A 45 -19.14 8.18 1.83
C PHE A 45 -19.19 9.48 1.03
N SER A 46 -19.25 10.62 1.72
CA SER A 46 -19.06 11.91 1.06
C SER A 46 -17.59 12.11 0.67
N ASN A 47 -17.35 12.91 -0.38
CA ASN A 47 -15.99 13.24 -0.80
C ASN A 47 -15.18 13.89 0.34
N ASP A 48 -15.79 14.78 1.12
CA ASP A 48 -15.12 15.46 2.24
C ASP A 48 -14.56 14.48 3.29
N VAL A 49 -15.29 13.38 3.55
CA VAL A 49 -14.82 12.34 4.49
C VAL A 49 -13.62 11.60 3.89
N LEU A 50 -13.68 11.24 2.61
CA LEU A 50 -12.59 10.55 1.92
C LEU A 50 -11.35 11.45 1.83
N ASP A 51 -11.52 12.72 1.47
CA ASP A 51 -10.46 13.73 1.43
C ASP A 51 -9.78 13.87 2.79
N LYS A 52 -10.57 13.90 3.88
CA LYS A 52 -10.02 14.03 5.23
C LYS A 52 -9.24 12.79 5.66
N ILE A 53 -9.74 11.59 5.35
CA ILE A 53 -9.03 10.34 5.64
C ILE A 53 -7.69 10.34 4.91
N ILE A 54 -7.69 10.62 3.61
CA ILE A 54 -6.46 10.67 2.80
C ILE A 54 -5.46 11.67 3.38
N GLU A 55 -5.91 12.87 3.76
CA GLU A 55 -5.04 13.89 4.37
C GLU A 55 -4.39 13.41 5.67
N LEU A 56 -5.17 12.79 6.57
CA LEU A 56 -4.68 12.29 7.85
C LEU A 56 -3.67 11.15 7.65
N GLU A 57 -4.00 10.17 6.83
CA GLU A 57 -3.14 9.01 6.58
C GLU A 57 -1.84 9.40 5.85
N ARG A 58 -1.89 10.36 4.91
CA ARG A 58 -0.66 10.89 4.28
C ARG A 58 0.24 11.59 5.28
N LYS A 59 -0.35 12.30 6.25
CA LYS A 59 0.43 12.93 7.32
C LYS A 59 1.10 11.87 8.19
N ASP A 60 0.37 10.82 8.57
CA ASP A 60 0.90 9.75 9.40
C ASP A 60 1.99 8.94 8.68
N GLU A 61 1.82 8.65 7.39
CA GLU A 61 2.86 8.05 6.54
C GLU A 61 4.14 8.91 6.54
N ARG A 62 3.97 10.22 6.34
CA ARG A 62 5.10 11.15 6.33
C ARG A 62 5.82 11.16 7.66
N GLU A 63 5.08 11.16 8.76
CA GLU A 63 5.65 11.09 10.11
C GLU A 63 6.48 9.82 10.28
N VAL A 64 6.02 8.65 9.83
CA VAL A 64 6.83 7.43 9.92
C VAL A 64 8.07 7.50 9.04
N SER A 65 7.93 7.93 7.78
CA SER A 65 9.03 7.91 6.80
C SER A 65 10.18 8.88 7.08
N ILE A 66 9.96 9.96 7.83
CA ILE A 66 11.03 10.90 8.21
C ILE A 66 11.85 10.43 9.43
N ARG A 67 11.38 9.41 10.16
CA ARG A 67 12.05 8.93 11.37
C ARG A 67 12.95 7.76 11.01
N PRO A 68 14.24 7.79 11.41
CA PRO A 68 15.12 6.66 11.15
C PRO A 68 14.66 5.42 11.94
N HIS A 69 14.62 4.28 11.28
CA HIS A 69 14.25 3.02 11.91
C HIS A 69 15.47 2.39 12.58
N PRO A 70 15.36 1.77 13.78
CA PRO A 70 16.52 1.16 14.46
C PRO A 70 17.32 0.16 13.62
N HIS A 71 16.66 -0.51 12.67
CA HIS A 71 17.34 -1.40 11.72
C HIS A 71 18.35 -0.66 10.83
N GLU A 72 18.07 0.59 10.45
CA GLU A 72 18.97 1.41 9.63
C GLU A 72 20.27 1.72 10.38
N PHE A 73 20.22 1.89 11.71
CA PHE A 73 21.44 2.02 12.51
C PHE A 73 22.32 0.77 12.39
N TYR A 74 21.76 -0.43 12.50
CA TYR A 74 22.56 -1.66 12.31
C TYR A 74 23.17 -1.79 10.91
N LEU A 75 22.53 -1.21 9.89
CA LEU A 75 23.03 -1.28 8.51
C LEU A 75 24.13 -0.25 8.22
N TYR A 76 24.08 0.92 8.84
CA TYR A 76 24.87 2.07 8.41
C TYR A 76 25.78 2.68 9.48
N PHE A 77 25.69 2.28 10.76
CA PHE A 77 26.42 2.94 11.85
C PHE A 77 27.94 2.70 11.81
N ASP A 78 28.39 1.52 11.36
CA ASP A 78 29.82 1.14 11.33
C ASP A 78 30.44 1.24 9.91
N ILE A 79 29.79 1.93 8.97
CA ILE A 79 30.32 2.17 7.62
C ILE A 79 31.30 3.36 7.62
#